data_AF-G2Q3P1-F1
#
_entry.id   AF-G2Q3P1-F1
#
_cell.length_a   1.000
_cell.length_b   1.000
_cell.length_c   1.000
_cell.angle_alpha   90.00
_cell.angle_beta   90.00
_cell.angle_gamma   90.00
#
_symmetry.space_group_name_H-M   'P 1'
#
loop_
_entity.id
_entity.type
_entity.pdbx_description
1 polymer ?
#
loop_
_entity_poly.entity_id
_entity_poly.type
_entity_poly.pdbx_seq_one_letter_code
_entity_poly.pdbx_strand_id
1 'polypeptide(L)'
;MSLISALRVPYREARDGFWGEQTSTLNWCEEDYNITFYCAEVVNTLTNLVFMWLGFKGLRNVIAYSHSSVLILVFLGYIVVGLGSMAFHTTLKYEMQLADELPMIYTVCIMAFATFAYKRPARVRALIAIALVGLAVFITVYYLYAKDPVFHQVAYGLLTAGTIFRGFYVMETDLRPRLRQRKQPTECDEYMLRMYKLAVTGILMFLAGFFIWNMDNIFCHHLTGAKNKLLLPWSVVLEGHGWWHILTGLGKRSSCWTGRLCGPFHRWCPSRARLQMGTGRRRPSNRVLSSHCCSDSPLLIRHGSRSRYNCIPQLFGNLRTVKMSISNEALQKLVREIESQAIAAQQQISLVRTQAASKQREMRLAQLTRNEIASLPSDTAVYEGVGKMFVGVGVPALQDKLGSQIKDLETEVDALGKRLHYLETTAKNSQEHIEKMLKGAGQS
;
A
#
# COMPACT_ATOMS: atom_id res chain seq x y z
N MET A 1 34.28 -21.34 22.37
CA MET A 1 33.47 -20.47 21.50
C MET A 1 32.01 -20.83 21.73
N SER A 2 31.14 -19.88 22.07
CA SER A 2 29.75 -20.22 22.38
C SER A 2 29.01 -20.65 21.11
N LEU A 3 27.99 -21.49 21.23
CA LEU A 3 27.13 -21.92 20.11
C LEU A 3 26.57 -20.73 19.31
N ILE A 4 26.42 -19.57 19.98
CA ILE A 4 25.95 -18.30 19.42
C ILE A 4 26.98 -17.68 18.47
N SER A 5 28.28 -17.93 18.69
CA SER A 5 29.36 -17.52 17.78
C SER A 5 29.40 -18.35 16.50
N ALA A 6 29.01 -19.62 16.58
CA ALA A 6 29.08 -20.58 15.47
C ALA A 6 27.94 -20.42 14.44
N LEU A 7 26.86 -19.73 14.79
CA LEU A 7 25.69 -19.51 13.93
C LEU A 7 25.69 -18.14 13.23
N ARG A 8 26.76 -17.35 13.35
CA ARG A 8 26.83 -16.01 12.76
C ARG A 8 27.30 -16.10 11.32
N VAL A 9 26.37 -15.88 10.38
CA VAL A 9 26.69 -15.78 8.95
C VAL A 9 26.80 -14.31 8.57
N PRO A 10 27.85 -13.90 7.82
CA PRO A 10 27.98 -12.55 7.32
C PRO A 10 26.71 -12.09 6.60
N TYR A 11 26.23 -10.89 6.94
CA TYR A 11 25.21 -10.21 6.14
C TYR A 11 25.94 -9.64 4.93
N ARG A 12 25.66 -10.20 3.76
CA ARG A 12 26.33 -9.87 2.50
C ARG A 12 25.62 -8.68 1.84
N GLU A 13 26.40 -7.91 1.11
CA GLU A 13 25.90 -6.86 0.23
C GLU A 13 25.10 -7.45 -0.94
N ALA A 14 24.22 -6.65 -1.51
CA ALA A 14 23.46 -6.96 -2.70
C ALA A 14 24.34 -7.53 -3.84
N ARG A 15 23.84 -8.56 -4.51
CA ARG A 15 24.56 -9.26 -5.58
C ARG A 15 23.63 -9.71 -6.69
N ASP A 16 24.22 -10.03 -7.85
CA ASP A 16 23.49 -10.62 -8.96
C ASP A 16 22.85 -11.96 -8.55
N GLY A 17 21.59 -12.12 -8.92
CA GLY A 17 20.80 -13.28 -8.58
C GLY A 17 20.15 -13.95 -9.77
N PHE A 18 19.47 -15.07 -9.51
CA PHE A 18 18.91 -15.95 -10.53
C PHE A 18 17.94 -15.24 -11.49
N TRP A 19 17.14 -14.29 -11.00
CA TRP A 19 16.11 -13.62 -11.80
C TRP A 19 16.65 -12.44 -12.63
N GLY A 20 17.96 -12.16 -12.57
CA GLY A 20 18.57 -11.03 -13.27
C GLY A 20 18.24 -9.68 -12.64
N GLU A 21 18.50 -8.60 -13.38
CA GLU A 21 18.41 -7.21 -12.86
C GLU A 21 16.99 -6.81 -12.43
N GLN A 22 16.91 -5.98 -11.39
CA GLN A 22 15.64 -5.42 -10.92
C GLN A 22 14.97 -4.57 -12.02
N THR A 23 13.67 -4.79 -12.22
CA THR A 23 12.84 -3.96 -13.12
C THR A 23 11.67 -3.28 -12.40
N SER A 24 11.40 -3.66 -11.15
CA SER A 24 10.39 -3.02 -10.31
C SER A 24 10.74 -1.56 -10.00
N THR A 25 9.72 -0.74 -9.77
CA THR A 25 9.90 0.66 -9.36
C THR A 25 10.33 0.81 -7.91
N LEU A 26 10.23 -0.27 -7.13
CA LEU A 26 10.51 -0.33 -5.70
C LEU A 26 11.54 -1.43 -5.41
N ASN A 27 12.46 -1.13 -4.49
CA ASN A 27 13.34 -2.07 -3.80
C ASN A 27 13.26 -1.76 -2.30
N TRP A 28 13.20 -2.77 -1.43
CA TRP A 28 13.07 -2.58 0.00
C TRP A 28 14.44 -2.62 0.69
N CYS A 29 14.45 -2.54 2.02
CA CYS A 29 15.70 -2.43 2.78
C CYS A 29 16.41 -3.77 3.02
N GLU A 30 15.83 -4.90 2.62
CA GLU A 30 16.49 -6.20 2.71
C GLU A 30 17.51 -6.32 1.58
N GLU A 31 18.76 -6.71 1.86
CA GLU A 31 19.78 -6.79 0.82
C GLU A 31 19.50 -7.93 -0.19
N ASP A 32 19.51 -7.56 -1.48
CA ASP A 32 19.17 -8.45 -2.58
C ASP A 32 20.10 -9.68 -2.66
N TYR A 33 19.47 -10.85 -2.68
CA TYR A 33 20.13 -12.16 -2.78
C TYR A 33 21.14 -12.44 -1.67
N ASN A 34 21.06 -11.73 -0.53
CA ASN A 34 21.99 -11.87 0.58
C ASN A 34 22.03 -13.31 1.14
N ILE A 35 20.84 -13.89 1.40
CA ILE A 35 20.71 -15.23 1.99
C ILE A 35 20.86 -16.32 0.93
N THR A 36 20.25 -16.17 -0.25
CA THR A 36 20.25 -17.20 -1.32
C THR A 36 20.30 -16.58 -2.70
N PHE A 37 20.82 -17.32 -3.68
CA PHE A 37 20.90 -16.89 -5.08
C PHE A 37 19.54 -16.91 -5.81
N TYR A 38 18.56 -17.65 -5.28
CA TYR A 38 17.28 -17.89 -5.97
C TYR A 38 16.14 -16.94 -5.57
N CYS A 39 16.30 -16.19 -4.48
CA CYS A 39 15.28 -15.33 -3.91
C CYS A 39 15.95 -14.03 -3.46
N ALA A 40 15.51 -12.90 -4.02
CA ALA A 40 16.10 -11.61 -3.77
C ALA A 40 15.96 -11.21 -2.29
N GLU A 41 14.72 -11.14 -1.79
CA GLU A 41 14.44 -10.77 -0.40
C GLU A 41 13.78 -11.94 0.34
N VAL A 42 14.58 -12.75 1.03
CA VAL A 42 14.13 -14.01 1.64
C VAL A 42 13.20 -13.78 2.83
N VAL A 43 13.50 -12.81 3.68
CA VAL A 43 12.68 -12.50 4.86
C VAL A 43 11.35 -11.91 4.41
N ASN A 44 11.37 -10.93 3.50
CA ASN A 44 10.15 -10.35 2.93
C ASN A 44 9.30 -11.40 2.20
N THR A 45 9.93 -12.34 1.48
CA THR A 45 9.21 -13.46 0.86
C THR A 45 8.60 -14.41 1.89
N LEU A 46 9.36 -14.88 2.87
CA LEU A 46 8.88 -15.91 3.81
C LEU A 46 7.85 -15.39 4.81
N THR A 47 7.94 -14.12 5.20
CA THR A 47 6.95 -13.50 6.09
C THR A 47 5.55 -13.50 5.48
N ASN A 48 5.42 -13.56 4.16
CA ASN A 48 4.13 -13.67 3.47
C ASN A 48 3.41 -15.01 3.66
N LEU A 49 4.08 -16.06 4.18
CA LEU A 49 3.42 -17.32 4.56
C LEU A 49 2.30 -17.12 5.59
N VAL A 50 2.33 -16.02 6.36
CA VAL A 50 1.24 -15.64 7.25
C VAL A 50 -0.07 -15.39 6.49
N PHE A 51 -0.02 -14.74 5.32
CA PHE A 51 -1.20 -14.49 4.48
C PHE A 51 -1.77 -15.80 3.94
N MET A 52 -0.88 -16.71 3.53
CA MET A 52 -1.26 -18.04 3.05
C MET A 52 -1.99 -18.82 4.15
N TRP A 53 -1.38 -18.93 5.33
CA TRP A 53 -1.96 -19.65 6.45
C TRP A 53 -3.31 -19.06 6.88
N LEU A 54 -3.39 -17.74 7.04
CA LEU A 54 -4.61 -17.06 7.45
C LEU A 54 -5.71 -17.14 6.38
N GLY A 55 -5.35 -17.01 5.11
CA GLY A 55 -6.25 -17.14 3.97
C GLY A 55 -6.88 -18.53 3.91
N PHE A 56 -6.07 -19.59 3.95
CA PHE A 56 -6.58 -20.97 3.97
C PHE A 56 -7.41 -21.28 5.21
N LYS A 57 -6.96 -20.82 6.38
CA LYS A 57 -7.72 -20.99 7.63
C LYS A 57 -9.07 -20.27 7.57
N GLY A 58 -9.09 -19.06 7.02
CA GLY A 58 -10.30 -18.27 6.81
C GLY A 58 -11.27 -18.95 5.87
N LEU A 59 -10.78 -19.44 4.72
CA LEU A 59 -11.58 -20.17 3.73
C LEU A 59 -12.19 -21.45 4.33
N ARG A 60 -11.39 -22.26 5.04
CA ARG A 60 -11.87 -23.46 5.74
C ARG A 60 -12.98 -23.11 6.73
N ASN A 61 -12.82 -22.02 7.49
CA ASN A 61 -13.83 -21.58 8.45
C ASN A 61 -15.12 -21.10 7.77
N VAL A 62 -15.02 -20.35 6.67
CA VAL A 62 -16.20 -19.90 5.91
C VAL A 62 -17.02 -21.07 5.42
N ILE A 63 -16.35 -22.10 4.88
CA ILE A 63 -17.02 -23.32 4.41
C ILE A 63 -17.61 -24.10 5.60
N ALA A 64 -16.82 -24.33 6.65
CA ALA A 64 -17.25 -25.12 7.82
C ALA A 64 -18.44 -24.49 8.58
N TYR A 65 -18.47 -23.17 8.70
CA TYR A 65 -19.54 -22.43 9.39
C TYR A 65 -20.58 -21.85 8.44
N SER A 66 -20.53 -22.22 7.14
CA SER A 66 -21.45 -21.81 6.08
C SER A 66 -21.61 -20.29 5.87
N HIS A 67 -20.60 -19.49 6.24
CA HIS A 67 -20.63 -18.04 6.16
C HIS A 67 -20.93 -17.51 4.74
N SER A 68 -21.33 -16.24 4.65
CA SER A 68 -21.63 -15.56 3.37
C SER A 68 -20.55 -15.81 2.31
N SER A 69 -20.98 -16.18 1.11
CA SER A 69 -20.08 -16.50 -0.01
C SER A 69 -19.18 -15.34 -0.42
N VAL A 70 -19.53 -14.09 -0.12
CA VAL A 70 -18.66 -12.93 -0.36
C VAL A 70 -17.35 -13.03 0.42
N LEU A 71 -17.36 -13.65 1.60
CA LEU A 71 -16.15 -13.85 2.40
C LEU A 71 -15.19 -14.88 1.78
N ILE A 72 -15.69 -15.80 0.95
CA ILE A 72 -14.84 -16.70 0.15
C ILE A 72 -13.94 -15.87 -0.76
N LEU A 73 -14.52 -14.91 -1.48
CA LEU A 73 -13.78 -14.03 -2.38
C LEU A 73 -12.76 -13.15 -1.64
N VAL A 74 -13.09 -12.69 -0.43
CA VAL A 74 -12.16 -11.92 0.41
C VAL A 74 -10.95 -12.78 0.82
N PHE A 75 -11.17 -14.01 1.28
CA PHE A 75 -10.06 -14.90 1.68
C PHE A 75 -9.26 -15.41 0.48
N LEU A 76 -9.88 -15.60 -0.69
CA LEU A 76 -9.15 -15.88 -1.93
C LEU A 76 -8.30 -14.69 -2.35
N GLY A 77 -8.85 -13.47 -2.33
CA GLY A 77 -8.08 -12.25 -2.58
C GLY A 77 -6.89 -12.10 -1.62
N TYR A 78 -7.08 -12.51 -0.36
CA TYR A 78 -6.00 -12.51 0.63
C TYR A 78 -4.86 -13.48 0.32
N ILE A 79 -5.18 -14.66 -0.21
CA ILE A 79 -4.20 -15.64 -0.71
C ILE A 79 -3.48 -15.07 -1.94
N VAL A 80 -4.22 -14.44 -2.86
CA VAL A 80 -3.64 -13.83 -4.07
C VAL A 80 -2.65 -12.72 -3.71
N VAL A 81 -2.97 -11.84 -2.76
CA VAL A 81 -2.04 -10.82 -2.24
C VAL A 81 -0.78 -11.48 -1.69
N GLY A 82 -0.91 -12.51 -0.84
CA GLY A 82 0.24 -13.22 -0.29
C GLY A 82 1.13 -13.87 -1.36
N LEU A 83 0.54 -14.53 -2.35
CA LEU A 83 1.28 -15.14 -3.46
C LEU A 83 1.95 -14.10 -4.36
N GLY A 84 1.27 -12.99 -4.65
CA GLY A 84 1.80 -11.87 -5.41
C GLY A 84 3.01 -11.25 -4.71
N SER A 85 2.88 -10.94 -3.42
CA SER A 85 3.97 -10.43 -2.59
C SER A 85 5.15 -11.40 -2.53
N MET A 86 4.91 -12.70 -2.34
CA MET A 86 5.98 -13.71 -2.40
C MET A 86 6.71 -13.69 -3.76
N ALA A 87 5.96 -13.65 -4.86
CA ALA A 87 6.55 -13.62 -6.20
C ALA A 87 7.32 -12.33 -6.45
N PHE A 88 6.82 -11.19 -5.97
CA PHE A 88 7.49 -9.90 -6.06
C PHE A 88 8.81 -9.90 -5.30
N HIS A 89 8.81 -10.21 -4.01
CA HIS A 89 10.02 -10.23 -3.18
C HIS A 89 11.03 -11.30 -3.60
N THR A 90 10.58 -12.36 -4.28
CA THR A 90 11.51 -13.36 -4.85
C THR A 90 12.24 -12.83 -6.08
N THR A 91 11.58 -12.00 -6.90
CA THR A 91 12.02 -11.71 -8.28
C THR A 91 12.38 -10.24 -8.56
N LEU A 92 11.82 -9.30 -7.80
CA LEU A 92 11.91 -7.84 -7.99
C LEU A 92 11.59 -7.39 -9.42
N LYS A 93 10.58 -8.03 -10.02
CA LYS A 93 10.09 -7.70 -11.37
C LYS A 93 8.84 -6.84 -11.32
N TYR A 94 8.73 -5.93 -12.28
CA TYR A 94 7.59 -5.01 -12.37
C TYR A 94 6.26 -5.77 -12.52
N GLU A 95 6.23 -6.86 -13.28
CA GLU A 95 5.03 -7.68 -13.47
C GLU A 95 4.58 -8.33 -12.16
N MET A 96 5.54 -8.75 -11.33
CA MET A 96 5.24 -9.34 -10.02
C MET A 96 4.89 -8.28 -8.97
N GLN A 97 5.47 -7.09 -9.07
CA GLN A 97 5.06 -5.92 -8.28
C GLN A 97 3.58 -5.60 -8.50
N LEU A 98 3.12 -5.61 -9.76
CA LEU A 98 1.69 -5.44 -10.07
C LEU A 98 0.84 -6.57 -9.47
N ALA A 99 1.36 -7.80 -9.45
CA ALA A 99 0.69 -8.95 -8.86
C ALA A 99 0.61 -8.89 -7.32
N ASP A 100 1.45 -8.10 -6.66
CA ASP A 100 1.36 -7.82 -5.23
C ASP A 100 0.38 -6.65 -4.95
N GLU A 101 0.64 -5.50 -5.56
CA GLU A 101 -0.02 -4.25 -5.21
C GLU A 101 -1.48 -4.18 -5.71
N LEU A 102 -1.77 -4.60 -6.93
CA LEU A 102 -3.12 -4.47 -7.49
C LEU A 102 -4.17 -5.35 -6.77
N PRO A 103 -3.89 -6.62 -6.44
CA PRO A 103 -4.82 -7.45 -5.67
C PRO A 103 -5.16 -6.88 -4.28
N MET A 104 -4.31 -6.04 -3.68
CA MET A 104 -4.65 -5.35 -2.44
C MET A 104 -5.85 -4.42 -2.63
N ILE A 105 -5.87 -3.62 -3.71
CA ILE A 105 -6.98 -2.73 -4.07
C ILE A 105 -8.25 -3.56 -4.33
N TYR A 106 -8.13 -4.63 -5.12
CA TYR A 106 -9.29 -5.45 -5.49
C TYR A 106 -9.92 -6.12 -4.28
N THR A 107 -9.10 -6.64 -3.37
CA THR A 107 -9.58 -7.28 -2.13
C THR A 107 -10.31 -6.27 -1.25
N VAL A 108 -9.80 -5.04 -1.10
CA VAL A 108 -10.48 -4.00 -0.33
C VAL A 108 -11.76 -3.55 -1.03
N CYS A 109 -11.80 -3.43 -2.36
CA CYS A 109 -13.05 -3.17 -3.09
C CYS A 109 -14.11 -4.25 -2.82
N ILE A 110 -13.74 -5.53 -2.75
CA ILE A 110 -14.67 -6.62 -2.42
C ILE A 110 -15.17 -6.47 -0.97
N MET A 111 -14.29 -6.11 -0.02
CA MET A 111 -14.69 -5.85 1.37
C MET A 111 -15.58 -4.60 1.49
N ALA A 112 -15.30 -3.55 0.73
CA ALA A 112 -16.12 -2.36 0.62
C ALA A 112 -17.51 -2.73 0.08
N PHE A 113 -17.58 -3.54 -0.98
CA PHE A 113 -18.85 -4.04 -1.48
C PHE A 113 -19.63 -4.79 -0.39
N ALA A 114 -18.98 -5.70 0.35
CA ALA A 114 -19.63 -6.47 1.41
C ALA A 114 -20.27 -5.58 2.50
N THR A 115 -19.64 -4.44 2.82
CA THR A 115 -20.08 -3.53 3.89
C THR A 115 -21.05 -2.45 3.41
N PHE A 116 -20.80 -1.83 2.25
CA PHE A 116 -21.64 -0.78 1.67
C PHE A 116 -22.92 -1.33 1.04
N ALA A 117 -22.88 -2.52 0.44
CA ALA A 117 -24.05 -3.17 -0.16
C ALA A 117 -24.96 -3.86 0.88
N TYR A 118 -24.52 -3.95 2.14
CA TYR A 118 -25.27 -4.59 3.22
C TYR A 118 -26.66 -3.95 3.42
N LYS A 119 -27.72 -4.77 3.42
CA LYS A 119 -29.14 -4.38 3.52
C LYS A 119 -29.63 -3.36 2.48
N ARG A 120 -28.95 -3.23 1.35
CA ARG A 120 -29.39 -2.36 0.25
C ARG A 120 -30.25 -3.13 -0.76
N PRO A 121 -31.22 -2.47 -1.43
CA PRO A 121 -32.00 -3.09 -2.49
C PRO A 121 -31.10 -3.48 -3.68
N ALA A 122 -31.52 -4.46 -4.49
CA ALA A 122 -30.70 -5.04 -5.56
C ALA A 122 -30.13 -3.98 -6.54
N ARG A 123 -30.94 -2.97 -6.89
CA ARG A 123 -30.50 -1.86 -7.76
C ARG A 123 -29.32 -1.09 -7.16
N VAL A 124 -29.41 -0.72 -5.87
CA VAL A 124 -28.34 0.01 -5.19
C VAL A 124 -27.10 -0.87 -5.02
N ARG A 125 -27.27 -2.17 -4.75
CA ARG A 125 -26.14 -3.12 -4.70
C ARG A 125 -25.41 -3.18 -6.04
N ALA A 126 -26.15 -3.26 -7.15
CA ALA A 126 -25.57 -3.25 -8.49
C ALA A 126 -24.82 -1.95 -8.78
N LEU A 127 -25.40 -0.79 -8.43
CA LEU A 127 -24.72 0.50 -8.59
C LEU A 127 -23.43 0.60 -7.77
N ILE A 128 -23.43 0.13 -6.52
CA ILE A 128 -22.22 0.09 -5.68
C ILE A 128 -21.17 -0.83 -6.29
N ALA A 129 -21.56 -2.01 -6.81
CA ALA A 129 -20.63 -2.92 -7.48
C ALA A 129 -20.00 -2.28 -8.72
N ILE A 130 -20.82 -1.65 -9.59
CA ILE A 130 -20.35 -0.95 -10.79
C ILE A 130 -19.38 0.18 -10.41
N ALA A 131 -19.72 0.98 -9.39
CA ALA A 131 -18.87 2.08 -8.92
C ALA A 131 -17.52 1.58 -8.38
N LEU A 132 -17.51 0.51 -7.58
CA LEU A 132 -16.27 -0.07 -7.03
C LEU A 132 -15.40 -0.75 -8.10
N VAL A 133 -16.01 -1.40 -9.09
CA VAL A 133 -15.30 -1.94 -10.25
C VAL A 133 -14.71 -0.81 -11.09
N GLY A 134 -15.49 0.23 -11.38
CA GLY A 134 -15.01 1.41 -12.09
C GLY A 134 -13.85 2.09 -11.37
N LEU A 135 -13.93 2.22 -10.04
CA LEU A 135 -12.84 2.75 -9.21
C LEU A 135 -11.58 1.86 -9.28
N ALA A 136 -11.73 0.53 -9.17
CA ALA A 136 -10.60 -0.40 -9.27
C ALA A 136 -9.93 -0.35 -10.64
N VAL A 137 -10.72 -0.28 -11.73
CA VAL A 137 -10.21 -0.14 -13.09
C VAL A 137 -9.49 1.20 -13.26
N PHE A 138 -10.08 2.31 -12.79
CA PHE A 138 -9.45 3.63 -12.83
C PHE A 138 -8.09 3.64 -12.12
N ILE A 139 -8.04 3.15 -10.86
CA ILE A 139 -6.80 3.07 -10.08
C ILE A 139 -5.77 2.21 -10.84
N THR A 140 -6.18 1.07 -11.39
CA THR A 140 -5.28 0.17 -12.13
C THR A 140 -4.70 0.84 -13.37
N VAL A 141 -5.54 1.42 -14.22
CA VAL A 141 -5.11 2.07 -15.47
C VAL A 141 -4.21 3.26 -15.17
N TYR A 142 -4.58 4.10 -14.21
CA TYR A 142 -3.74 5.22 -13.80
C TYR A 142 -2.41 4.74 -13.24
N TYR A 143 -2.40 3.68 -12.41
CA TYR A 143 -1.18 3.14 -11.83
C TYR A 143 -0.22 2.57 -12.89
N LEU A 144 -0.75 1.87 -13.90
CA LEU A 144 0.05 1.36 -15.02
C LEU A 144 0.66 2.49 -15.87
N TYR A 145 -0.05 3.61 -15.99
CA TYR A 145 0.42 4.78 -16.73
C TYR A 145 1.45 5.59 -15.94
N ALA A 146 1.12 5.97 -14.69
CA ALA A 146 1.93 6.85 -13.86
C ALA A 146 3.12 6.14 -13.21
N LYS A 147 3.00 4.83 -12.95
CA LYS A 147 4.00 4.01 -12.24
C LYS A 147 4.46 4.61 -10.91
N ASP A 148 3.58 5.37 -10.26
CA ASP A 148 3.85 6.04 -8.99
C ASP A 148 3.31 5.21 -7.81
N PRO A 149 4.17 4.56 -7.01
CA PRO A 149 3.75 3.72 -5.89
C PRO A 149 3.07 4.53 -4.77
N VAL A 150 3.35 5.83 -4.65
CA VAL A 150 2.71 6.69 -3.64
C VAL A 150 1.23 6.85 -3.93
N PHE A 151 0.85 7.03 -5.20
CA PHE A 151 -0.55 7.07 -5.61
C PHE A 151 -1.31 5.81 -5.18
N HIS A 152 -0.72 4.62 -5.41
CA HIS A 152 -1.32 3.35 -5.00
C HIS A 152 -1.52 3.30 -3.48
N GLN A 153 -0.48 3.64 -2.70
CA GLN A 153 -0.52 3.62 -1.24
C GLN A 153 -1.61 4.54 -0.68
N VAL A 154 -1.73 5.75 -1.22
CA VAL A 154 -2.77 6.72 -0.82
C VAL A 154 -4.17 6.18 -1.16
N ALA A 155 -4.35 5.66 -2.38
CA ALA A 155 -5.63 5.09 -2.80
C ALA A 155 -6.06 3.90 -1.93
N TYR A 156 -5.12 2.98 -1.65
CA TYR A 156 -5.33 1.85 -0.76
C TYR A 156 -5.67 2.31 0.67
N GLY A 157 -4.94 3.29 1.19
CA GLY A 157 -5.14 3.85 2.53
C GLY A 157 -6.53 4.48 2.70
N LEU A 158 -6.93 5.33 1.77
CA LEU A 158 -8.26 5.98 1.79
C LEU A 158 -9.40 4.96 1.69
N LEU A 159 -9.28 3.99 0.77
CA LEU A 159 -10.30 2.96 0.58
C LEU A 159 -10.42 2.05 1.81
N THR A 160 -9.29 1.68 2.42
CA THR A 160 -9.23 0.88 3.64
C THR A 160 -9.85 1.63 4.82
N ALA A 161 -9.47 2.88 5.03
CA ALA A 161 -10.03 3.73 6.09
C ALA A 161 -11.55 3.87 5.94
N GLY A 162 -12.03 4.19 4.72
CA GLY A 162 -13.47 4.28 4.44
C GLY A 162 -14.23 2.99 4.75
N THR A 163 -13.65 1.84 4.39
CA THR A 163 -14.23 0.52 4.68
C THR A 163 -14.27 0.22 6.20
N ILE A 164 -13.23 0.59 6.94
CA ILE A 164 -13.17 0.43 8.39
C ILE A 164 -14.22 1.31 9.09
N PHE A 165 -14.28 2.61 8.76
CA PHE A 165 -15.27 3.53 9.33
C PHE A 165 -16.70 3.07 9.04
N ARG A 166 -16.96 2.62 7.81
CA ARG A 166 -18.24 2.01 7.45
C ARG A 166 -18.54 0.76 8.28
N GLY A 167 -17.54 -0.08 8.54
CA GLY A 167 -17.65 -1.24 9.41
C GLY A 167 -18.09 -0.88 10.84
N PHE A 168 -17.44 0.11 11.46
CA PHE A 168 -17.85 0.63 12.77
C PHE A 168 -19.27 1.20 12.75
N TYR A 169 -19.62 1.95 11.72
CA TYR A 169 -20.97 2.47 11.58
C TYR A 169 -22.02 1.35 11.53
N VAL A 170 -21.81 0.30 10.73
CA VAL A 170 -22.74 -0.86 10.68
C VAL A 170 -22.82 -1.54 12.05
N MET A 171 -21.68 -1.72 12.72
CA MET A 171 -21.64 -2.37 14.03
C MET A 171 -22.47 -1.58 15.07
N GLU A 172 -22.37 -0.26 15.07
CA GLU A 172 -23.05 0.58 16.05
C GLU A 172 -24.53 0.81 15.72
N THR A 173 -24.86 1.04 14.45
CA THR A 173 -26.23 1.41 14.04
C THR A 173 -27.12 0.21 13.78
N ASP A 174 -26.57 -0.90 13.26
CA ASP A 174 -27.36 -2.08 12.90
C ASP A 174 -27.22 -3.22 13.91
N LEU A 175 -25.99 -3.50 14.36
CA LEU A 175 -25.73 -4.70 15.16
C LEU A 175 -26.05 -4.49 16.64
N ARG A 176 -25.58 -3.38 17.25
CA ARG A 176 -25.82 -3.10 18.67
C ARG A 176 -27.32 -3.07 19.03
N PRO A 177 -28.21 -2.37 18.30
CA PRO A 177 -29.65 -2.38 18.63
C PRO A 177 -30.27 -3.77 18.50
N ARG A 178 -29.88 -4.55 17.47
CA ARG A 178 -30.39 -5.91 17.26
C ARG A 178 -29.92 -6.90 18.33
N LEU A 179 -28.71 -6.71 18.86
CA LEU A 179 -28.20 -7.51 19.97
C LEU A 179 -28.95 -7.17 21.27
N ARG A 180 -29.16 -5.88 21.55
CA ARG A 180 -29.94 -5.42 22.72
C ARG A 180 -31.38 -5.92 22.71
N GLN A 181 -31.99 -6.08 21.54
CA GLN A 181 -33.35 -6.64 21.43
C GLN A 181 -33.43 -8.15 21.74
N ARG A 182 -32.31 -8.89 21.63
CA ARG A 182 -32.32 -10.36 21.74
C ARG A 182 -31.66 -10.90 23.00
N LYS A 183 -30.78 -10.12 23.62
CA LYS A 183 -29.95 -10.54 24.74
C LYS A 183 -30.08 -9.56 25.89
N GLN A 184 -29.77 -10.04 27.09
CA GLN A 184 -29.69 -9.18 28.27
C GLN A 184 -28.65 -8.06 28.04
N PRO A 185 -28.85 -6.87 28.63
CA PRO A 185 -27.95 -5.73 28.44
C PRO A 185 -26.48 -6.04 28.76
N THR A 186 -26.23 -6.76 29.84
CA THR A 186 -24.88 -7.15 30.30
C THR A 186 -24.15 -8.04 29.29
N GLU A 187 -24.82 -9.06 28.76
CA GLU A 187 -24.26 -9.91 27.71
C GLU A 187 -23.98 -9.11 26.44
N CYS A 188 -24.90 -8.22 26.05
CA CYS A 188 -24.74 -7.38 24.85
C CYS A 188 -23.48 -6.52 24.95
N ASP A 189 -23.26 -5.87 26.09
CA ASP A 189 -22.10 -5.03 26.32
C ASP A 189 -20.80 -5.84 26.28
N GLU A 190 -20.80 -7.07 26.80
CA GLU A 190 -19.66 -7.98 26.72
C GLU A 190 -19.33 -8.38 25.26
N TYR A 191 -20.34 -8.73 24.46
CA TYR A 191 -20.15 -9.05 23.04
C TYR A 191 -19.61 -7.85 22.26
N MET A 192 -20.18 -6.66 22.48
CA MET A 192 -19.71 -5.43 21.83
C MET A 192 -18.28 -5.11 22.23
N LEU A 193 -17.93 -5.23 23.52
CA LEU A 193 -16.56 -5.02 23.99
C LEU A 193 -15.57 -5.98 23.32
N ARG A 194 -15.93 -7.25 23.15
CA ARG A 194 -15.11 -8.23 22.42
C ARG A 194 -14.91 -7.83 20.96
N MET A 195 -15.96 -7.34 20.28
CA MET A 195 -15.87 -6.86 18.90
C MET A 195 -14.99 -5.59 18.78
N TYR A 196 -15.15 -4.64 19.69
CA TYR A 196 -14.32 -3.43 19.72
C TYR A 196 -12.86 -3.75 20.02
N LYS A 197 -12.57 -4.62 20.99
CA LYS A 197 -11.20 -5.08 21.27
C LYS A 197 -10.58 -5.70 20.02
N LEU A 198 -11.34 -6.53 19.31
CA LEU A 198 -10.88 -7.17 18.09
C LEU A 198 -10.59 -6.15 16.96
N ALA A 199 -11.48 -5.19 16.75
CA ALA A 199 -11.30 -4.15 15.72
C ALA A 199 -10.14 -3.20 16.06
N VAL A 200 -10.06 -2.71 17.31
CA VAL A 200 -9.01 -1.80 17.78
C VAL A 200 -7.64 -2.48 17.76
N THR A 201 -7.53 -3.73 18.23
CA THR A 201 -6.27 -4.47 18.12
C THR A 201 -5.84 -4.65 16.66
N GLY A 202 -6.76 -4.94 15.75
CA GLY A 202 -6.46 -5.00 14.31
C GLY A 202 -5.92 -3.69 13.75
N ILE A 203 -6.54 -2.56 14.11
CA ILE A 203 -6.11 -1.21 13.70
C ILE A 203 -4.73 -0.88 14.28
N LEU A 204 -4.51 -1.13 15.57
CA LEU A 204 -3.23 -0.88 16.21
C LEU A 204 -2.11 -1.72 15.59
N MET A 205 -2.37 -2.99 15.27
CA MET A 205 -1.39 -3.84 14.57
C MET A 205 -1.08 -3.30 13.16
N PHE A 206 -2.10 -2.87 12.43
CA PHE A 206 -1.91 -2.26 11.10
C PHE A 206 -1.09 -0.97 11.18
N LEU A 207 -1.40 -0.07 12.12
CA LEU A 207 -0.67 1.18 12.34
C LEU A 207 0.76 0.93 12.82
N ALA A 208 0.97 -0.05 13.71
CA ALA A 208 2.30 -0.46 14.15
C ALA A 208 3.13 -1.02 12.98
N GLY A 209 2.52 -1.85 12.15
CA GLY A 209 3.14 -2.31 10.91
C GLY A 209 3.49 -1.14 10.00
N PHE A 210 2.56 -0.22 9.76
CA PHE A 210 2.78 0.94 8.89
C PHE A 210 3.91 1.83 9.42
N PHE A 211 3.98 2.01 10.74
CA PHE A 211 5.07 2.73 11.38
C PHE A 211 6.42 2.04 11.15
N ILE A 212 6.51 0.72 11.40
CA ILE A 212 7.75 -0.04 11.20
C ILE A 212 8.17 -0.02 9.72
N TRP A 213 7.21 -0.16 8.81
CA TRP A 213 7.45 -0.03 7.36
C TRP A 213 8.04 1.33 6.99
N ASN A 214 7.51 2.44 7.53
CA ASN A 214 8.08 3.77 7.30
C ASN A 214 9.50 3.90 7.88
N MET A 215 9.76 3.32 9.06
CA MET A 215 11.09 3.33 9.65
C MET A 215 12.10 2.57 8.78
N ASP A 216 11.67 1.45 8.19
CA ASP A 216 12.48 0.65 7.27
C ASP A 216 12.85 1.46 6.02
N ASN A 217 11.90 2.21 5.44
CA ASN A 217 12.14 3.05 4.27
C ASN A 217 13.03 4.28 4.58
N ILE A 218 12.77 4.98 5.70
CA ILE A 218 13.46 6.24 6.02
C ILE A 218 14.87 6.00 6.56
N PHE A 219 15.03 5.00 7.43
CA PHE A 219 16.29 4.75 8.13
C PHE A 219 17.07 3.57 7.55
N CYS A 220 16.80 3.17 6.31
CA CYS A 220 17.37 1.97 5.72
C CYS A 220 18.90 1.91 5.84
N HIS A 221 19.61 2.99 5.50
CA HIS A 221 21.07 3.04 5.59
C HIS A 221 21.59 2.76 7.02
N HIS A 222 20.91 3.26 8.06
CA HIS A 222 21.27 2.99 9.45
C HIS A 222 20.92 1.55 9.86
N LEU A 223 19.80 1.04 9.39
CA LEU A 223 19.37 -0.34 9.63
C LEU A 223 20.32 -1.33 8.98
N THR A 224 20.71 -1.15 7.72
CA THR A 224 21.71 -1.99 7.03
C THR A 224 23.05 -1.98 7.74
N GLY A 225 23.52 -0.81 8.19
CA GLY A 225 24.72 -0.71 9.01
C GLY A 225 24.63 -1.49 10.33
N ALA A 226 23.44 -1.55 10.94
CA ALA A 226 23.18 -2.37 12.12
C ALA A 226 23.08 -3.88 11.79
N LYS A 227 22.44 -4.25 10.68
CA LYS A 227 22.34 -5.63 10.17
C LYS A 227 23.74 -6.24 9.93
N ASN A 228 24.64 -5.47 9.34
CA ASN A 228 26.04 -5.85 9.12
C ASN A 228 26.84 -6.10 10.42
N LYS A 229 26.42 -5.52 11.55
CA LYS A 229 27.05 -5.76 12.86
C LYS A 229 26.41 -6.94 13.60
N LEU A 230 25.09 -7.09 13.47
CA LEU A 230 24.32 -8.09 14.19
C LEU A 230 24.46 -9.50 13.58
N LEU A 231 24.66 -9.55 12.26
CA LEU A 231 24.82 -10.75 11.43
C LEU A 231 23.59 -11.67 11.44
N LEU A 232 23.50 -12.55 10.46
CA LEU A 232 22.45 -13.58 10.43
C LEU A 232 22.69 -14.60 11.55
N PRO A 233 21.64 -15.17 12.16
CA PRO A 233 20.21 -14.97 11.85
C PRO A 233 19.57 -13.77 12.56
N TRP A 234 20.29 -13.08 13.45
CA TRP A 234 19.72 -12.06 14.33
C TRP A 234 19.34 -10.78 13.58
N SER A 235 20.03 -10.47 12.48
CA SER A 235 19.72 -9.33 11.60
C SER A 235 18.28 -9.37 11.03
N VAL A 236 17.66 -10.55 10.95
CA VAL A 236 16.26 -10.74 10.49
C VAL A 236 15.27 -9.88 11.29
N VAL A 237 15.55 -9.62 12.58
CA VAL A 237 14.68 -8.80 13.43
C VAL A 237 14.62 -7.34 12.95
N LEU A 238 15.66 -6.88 12.23
CA LEU A 238 15.76 -5.52 11.69
C LEU A 238 15.14 -5.39 10.30
N GLU A 239 14.56 -6.46 9.73
CA GLU A 239 13.84 -6.41 8.45
C GLU A 239 12.42 -5.87 8.69
N GLY A 240 12.28 -4.54 8.66
CA GLY A 240 11.03 -3.87 9.02
C GLY A 240 9.89 -4.17 8.04
N HIS A 241 10.20 -4.30 6.75
CA HIS A 241 9.22 -4.69 5.74
C HIS A 241 8.65 -6.11 5.99
N GLY A 242 9.47 -7.06 6.47
CA GLY A 242 8.99 -8.38 6.90
C GLY A 242 8.01 -8.31 8.08
N TRP A 243 8.27 -7.43 9.06
CA TRP A 243 7.33 -7.20 10.16
C TRP A 243 6.02 -6.56 9.69
N TRP A 244 6.05 -5.72 8.66
CA TRP A 244 4.85 -5.19 8.03
C TRP A 244 3.94 -6.30 7.50
N HIS A 245 4.47 -7.30 6.80
CA HIS A 245 3.69 -8.46 6.35
C HIS A 245 3.04 -9.20 7.52
N ILE A 246 3.81 -9.47 8.57
CA ILE A 246 3.30 -10.19 9.75
C ILE A 246 2.19 -9.40 10.44
N LEU A 247 2.41 -8.10 10.68
CA LEU A 247 1.49 -7.27 11.45
C LEU A 247 0.21 -6.93 10.67
N THR A 248 0.32 -6.64 9.37
CA THR A 248 -0.87 -6.43 8.52
C THR A 248 -1.60 -7.74 8.24
N GLY A 249 -0.85 -8.83 8.14
CA GLY A 249 -1.30 -10.22 8.17
C GLY A 249 -2.24 -10.50 9.35
N LEU A 250 -1.68 -10.40 10.54
CA LEU A 250 -2.38 -10.67 11.80
C LEU A 250 -3.44 -9.61 12.15
N GLY A 251 -3.24 -8.34 11.78
CA GLY A 251 -4.23 -7.29 11.97
C GLY A 251 -5.53 -7.55 11.20
N LYS A 252 -5.43 -8.16 10.02
CA LYS A 252 -6.59 -8.67 9.26
C LYS A 252 -7.18 -9.93 9.88
N ARG A 253 -6.41 -10.81 10.53
CA ARG A 253 -6.97 -11.91 11.35
C ARG A 253 -7.88 -11.34 12.43
N SER A 254 -7.45 -10.30 13.14
CA SER A 254 -8.29 -9.65 14.14
C SER A 254 -9.53 -9.05 13.49
N SER A 255 -9.38 -8.24 12.45
CA SER A 255 -10.52 -7.58 11.77
C SER A 255 -11.51 -8.55 11.08
N CYS A 256 -11.04 -9.71 10.60
CA CYS A 256 -11.82 -10.70 9.85
C CYS A 256 -12.31 -11.88 10.71
N TRP A 257 -11.81 -12.05 11.95
CA TRP A 257 -12.36 -13.01 12.93
C TRP A 257 -13.66 -12.52 13.59
N THR A 258 -14.58 -11.99 12.79
CA THR A 258 -16.00 -11.93 13.13
C THR A 258 -16.73 -13.23 12.81
N GLY A 259 -16.06 -14.37 12.57
CA GLY A 259 -16.72 -15.67 12.37
C GLY A 259 -17.43 -16.23 13.62
N ARG A 260 -16.79 -16.18 14.80
CA ARG A 260 -17.44 -16.57 16.08
C ARG A 260 -18.46 -15.54 16.57
N LEU A 261 -18.30 -14.26 16.21
CA LEU A 261 -19.24 -13.18 16.53
C LEU A 261 -20.31 -12.97 15.43
N CYS A 262 -20.18 -13.64 14.28
CA CYS A 262 -21.24 -13.90 13.29
C CYS A 262 -21.97 -15.22 13.57
N GLY A 263 -21.67 -15.91 14.68
CA GLY A 263 -22.56 -16.93 15.25
C GLY A 263 -24.02 -16.46 15.41
N PRO A 264 -24.31 -15.17 15.71
CA PRO A 264 -25.65 -14.60 15.65
C PRO A 264 -26.13 -14.25 14.23
N PHE A 265 -25.24 -14.15 13.24
CA PHE A 265 -25.63 -13.95 11.83
C PHE A 265 -26.02 -15.28 11.16
N HIS A 266 -25.39 -16.40 11.52
CA HIS A 266 -25.69 -17.71 10.94
C HIS A 266 -26.89 -18.44 11.55
N ARG A 267 -27.29 -18.10 12.78
CA ARG A 267 -28.55 -18.61 13.35
C ARG A 267 -29.79 -17.85 12.82
N TRP A 268 -29.61 -17.01 11.79
CA TRP A 268 -30.59 -16.03 11.33
C TRP A 268 -30.74 -15.97 9.80
N CYS A 269 -30.57 -17.11 9.13
CA CYS A 269 -31.07 -17.34 7.77
C CYS A 269 -32.20 -18.39 7.83
N PRO A 270 -33.49 -18.03 7.64
CA PRO A 270 -34.58 -18.99 7.64
C PRO A 270 -34.66 -19.65 6.26
N SER A 271 -33.86 -20.70 6.03
CA SER A 271 -34.05 -21.51 4.82
C SER A 271 -33.48 -22.92 5.00
N ARG A 272 -34.23 -23.71 5.78
CA ARG A 272 -34.72 -25.07 5.49
C ARG A 272 -35.22 -25.66 6.81
N ALA A 273 -36.40 -25.21 7.22
CA ALA A 273 -37.27 -26.08 8.00
C ALA A 273 -37.58 -27.27 7.09
N ARG A 274 -36.79 -28.33 7.23
CA ARG A 274 -37.12 -29.63 6.67
C ARG A 274 -38.40 -30.04 7.38
N LEU A 275 -39.51 -30.00 6.66
CA LEU A 275 -40.80 -30.57 7.03
C LEU A 275 -40.57 -31.96 7.61
N GLN A 276 -40.54 -32.08 8.93
CA GLN A 276 -41.06 -33.27 9.58
C GLN A 276 -42.56 -33.06 9.68
N MET A 277 -43.28 -33.58 8.69
CA MET A 277 -44.69 -33.92 8.85
C MET A 277 -44.76 -34.97 9.96
N GLY A 278 -45.06 -34.53 11.17
CA GLY A 278 -45.47 -35.36 12.29
C GLY A 278 -46.91 -34.99 12.63
N THR A 279 -47.82 -35.85 12.22
CA THR A 279 -49.27 -35.80 12.43
C THR A 279 -49.65 -35.56 13.89
N GLY A 280 -50.46 -34.53 14.17
CA GLY A 280 -51.00 -34.29 15.51
C GLY A 280 -52.10 -33.23 15.53
N ARG A 281 -53.36 -33.67 15.42
CA ARG A 281 -54.60 -32.88 15.56
C ARG A 281 -54.62 -32.08 16.88
N ARG A 282 -55.07 -30.80 16.84
CA ARG A 282 -56.21 -30.25 17.61
C ARG A 282 -56.49 -28.77 17.28
N ARG A 283 -57.77 -28.41 17.48
CA ARG A 283 -58.59 -27.30 16.96
C ARG A 283 -58.26 -25.87 17.45
N PRO A 284 -58.83 -24.81 16.83
CA PRO A 284 -58.53 -23.40 17.09
C PRO A 284 -59.43 -22.79 18.18
N SER A 285 -58.93 -21.73 18.83
CA SER A 285 -59.69 -20.87 19.74
C SER A 285 -59.59 -19.42 19.27
N ASN A 286 -60.74 -18.87 18.87
CA ASN A 286 -60.99 -17.46 18.60
C ASN A 286 -60.62 -16.57 19.79
N ARG A 287 -60.07 -15.38 19.52
CA ARG A 287 -60.48 -14.16 20.24
C ARG A 287 -60.35 -12.92 19.36
N VAL A 288 -61.46 -12.20 19.37
CA VAL A 288 -61.84 -10.96 18.71
C VAL A 288 -61.33 -9.76 19.53
N LEU A 289 -61.46 -8.56 18.93
CA LEU A 289 -61.37 -7.18 19.44
C LEU A 289 -60.04 -6.46 19.17
N SER A 290 -60.00 -5.21 18.74
CA SER A 290 -60.95 -4.26 18.13
C SER A 290 -60.15 -2.99 17.80
N SER A 291 -60.59 -2.30 16.76
CA SER A 291 -60.23 -0.93 16.34
C SER A 291 -60.25 0.14 17.44
N HIS A 292 -59.43 1.20 17.31
CA HIS A 292 -59.91 2.59 17.30
C HIS A 292 -58.88 3.62 16.82
N CYS A 293 -59.42 4.66 16.17
CA CYS A 293 -58.83 5.85 15.55
C CYS A 293 -58.81 7.06 16.52
N CYS A 294 -58.28 8.18 15.99
CA CYS A 294 -58.39 9.60 16.39
C CYS A 294 -57.22 10.11 17.25
N SER A 295 -56.38 11.03 16.75
CA SER A 295 -56.63 12.47 16.46
C SER A 295 -56.91 13.27 17.72
N ASP A 296 -56.00 14.18 18.09
CA ASP A 296 -56.28 15.61 18.24
C ASP A 296 -55.12 16.38 18.91
N SER A 297 -54.77 17.53 18.31
CA SER A 297 -54.13 18.67 18.96
C SER A 297 -55.23 19.56 19.58
N PRO A 298 -54.94 20.45 20.55
CA PRO A 298 -54.63 21.84 20.16
C PRO A 298 -53.75 22.67 21.16
N LEU A 299 -53.06 23.71 20.63
CA LEU A 299 -52.98 25.15 21.06
C LEU A 299 -52.74 25.51 22.57
N LEU A 300 -51.98 26.52 23.06
CA LEU A 300 -51.51 27.85 22.62
C LEU A 300 -50.47 28.45 23.64
N ILE A 301 -49.56 29.29 23.13
CA ILE A 301 -49.14 30.66 23.59
C ILE A 301 -47.95 30.97 24.58
N ARG A 302 -47.00 31.75 24.00
CA ARG A 302 -46.13 32.89 24.46
C ARG A 302 -45.05 32.67 25.54
N HIS A 303 -43.89 33.35 25.56
CA HIS A 303 -43.40 34.60 24.93
C HIS A 303 -41.86 34.73 24.99
N GLY A 304 -41.29 35.59 24.14
CA GLY A 304 -40.00 36.32 24.30
C GLY A 304 -38.70 35.63 23.83
N SER A 305 -37.68 36.21 23.19
CA SER A 305 -37.38 37.41 22.36
C SER A 305 -35.87 37.71 22.53
N ARG A 306 -35.09 37.81 21.44
CA ARG A 306 -33.82 38.61 21.21
C ARG A 306 -33.02 37.95 20.07
N SER A 307 -33.02 38.45 18.82
CA SER A 307 -32.29 39.60 18.21
C SER A 307 -30.77 39.42 18.25
N ARG A 308 -30.08 39.03 17.16
CA ARG A 308 -29.66 39.73 15.92
C ARG A 308 -28.46 40.70 16.08
N TYR A 309 -27.41 40.35 15.32
CA TYR A 309 -26.47 41.13 14.49
C TYR A 309 -26.02 42.53 14.95
N ASN A 310 -24.70 42.70 15.07
CA ASN A 310 -24.01 44.00 15.07
C ASN A 310 -23.07 44.12 13.85
N CYS A 311 -23.19 45.23 13.13
CA CYS A 311 -22.20 45.86 12.26
C CYS A 311 -21.42 46.94 13.05
N ILE A 312 -20.51 47.67 12.36
CA ILE A 312 -19.94 49.04 12.58
C ILE A 312 -18.38 49.02 12.64
N PRO A 313 -17.59 50.00 12.12
CA PRO A 313 -17.57 50.72 10.83
C PRO A 313 -16.12 50.92 10.27
N GLN A 314 -15.96 51.74 9.22
CA GLN A 314 -14.71 52.17 8.56
C GLN A 314 -13.75 53.02 9.43
N LEU A 315 -12.45 53.01 9.10
CA LEU A 315 -11.52 54.15 9.29
C LEU A 315 -10.32 54.08 8.31
N PHE A 316 -10.11 55.17 7.57
CA PHE A 316 -8.95 55.48 6.73
C PHE A 316 -7.73 55.90 7.59
N GLY A 317 -6.50 55.62 7.16
CA GLY A 317 -5.32 56.31 7.69
C GLY A 317 -3.94 55.70 7.38
N ASN A 318 -3.21 56.35 6.47
CA ASN A 318 -1.75 56.50 6.37
C ASN A 318 -0.83 55.34 5.93
N LEU A 319 -0.21 55.57 4.77
CA LEU A 319 1.11 55.05 4.39
C LEU A 319 2.16 55.38 5.47
N ARG A 320 2.85 54.36 5.97
CA ARG A 320 4.25 54.46 6.42
C ARG A 320 5.02 53.23 5.95
N THR A 321 6.17 53.52 5.36
CA THR A 321 7.32 52.66 5.04
C THR A 321 7.43 51.41 5.90
N VAL A 322 7.12 50.25 5.32
CA VAL A 322 7.49 48.95 5.89
C VAL A 322 8.91 48.63 5.45
N LYS A 323 9.88 48.85 6.35
CA LYS A 323 11.13 48.08 6.33
C LYS A 323 10.71 46.60 6.42
N MET A 324 10.92 45.83 5.36
CA MET A 324 10.74 44.37 5.40
C MET A 324 11.82 43.74 6.27
N SER A 325 11.66 43.80 7.59
CA SER A 325 12.23 42.78 8.45
C SER A 325 11.35 41.53 8.27
N ILE A 326 11.86 40.52 7.59
CA ILE A 326 11.21 39.21 7.48
C ILE A 326 10.89 38.75 8.90
N SER A 327 9.62 38.45 9.21
CA SER A 327 9.27 37.92 10.53
C SER A 327 9.95 36.55 10.72
N ASN A 328 10.39 36.24 11.93
CA ASN A 328 11.05 34.97 12.24
C ASN A 328 10.22 33.74 11.79
N GLU A 329 8.89 33.83 11.81
CA GLU A 329 7.97 32.79 11.30
C GLU A 329 8.00 32.66 9.76
N ALA A 330 8.09 33.77 9.03
CA ALA A 330 8.20 33.75 7.57
C ALA A 330 9.57 33.20 7.14
N LEU A 331 10.63 33.51 7.90
CA LEU A 331 11.97 32.95 7.69
C LEU A 331 11.97 31.43 7.94
N GLN A 332 11.37 30.97 9.03
CA GLN A 332 11.25 29.52 9.32
C GLN A 332 10.45 28.77 8.26
N LYS A 333 9.37 29.37 7.75
CA LYS A 333 8.58 28.76 6.67
C LYS A 333 9.38 28.67 5.37
N LEU A 334 10.11 29.74 5.02
CA LEU A 334 10.97 29.79 3.84
C LEU A 334 12.10 28.75 3.94
N VAL A 335 12.75 28.64 5.09
CA VAL A 335 13.82 27.65 5.33
C VAL A 335 13.31 26.23 5.17
N ARG A 336 12.13 25.90 5.72
CA ARG A 336 11.52 24.56 5.55
C ARG A 336 11.18 24.24 4.10
N GLU A 337 10.65 25.21 3.36
CA GLU A 337 10.31 25.03 1.95
C GLU A 337 11.57 24.84 1.08
N ILE A 338 12.63 25.57 1.41
CA ILE A 338 13.96 25.42 0.81
C ILE A 338 14.59 24.06 1.13
N GLU A 339 14.55 23.60 2.38
CA GLU A 339 15.04 22.28 2.79
C GLU A 339 14.31 21.16 2.02
N SER A 340 12.98 21.27 1.90
CA SER A 340 12.18 20.33 1.10
C SER A 340 12.59 20.33 -0.37
N GLN A 341 12.84 21.50 -0.97
CA GLN A 341 13.28 21.61 -2.37
C GLN A 341 14.71 21.08 -2.55
N ALA A 342 15.61 21.30 -1.61
CA ALA A 342 16.98 20.78 -1.64
C ALA A 342 17.00 19.25 -1.58
N ILE A 343 16.17 18.64 -0.72
CA ILE A 343 16.02 17.18 -0.64
C ILE A 343 15.48 16.62 -1.97
N ALA A 344 14.45 17.24 -2.54
CA ALA A 344 13.88 16.81 -3.82
C ALA A 344 14.89 16.91 -4.98
N ALA A 345 15.67 17.99 -5.03
CA ALA A 345 16.73 18.15 -6.03
C ALA A 345 17.82 17.08 -5.88
N GLN A 346 18.24 16.77 -4.64
CA GLN A 346 19.25 15.74 -4.38
C GLN A 346 18.78 14.34 -4.77
N GLN A 347 17.51 14.02 -4.56
CA GLN A 347 16.90 12.77 -5.02
C GLN A 347 16.93 12.67 -6.55
N GLN A 348 16.58 13.75 -7.26
CA GLN A 348 16.63 13.77 -8.73
C GLN A 348 18.05 13.62 -9.28
N ILE A 349 19.04 14.26 -8.65
CA ILE A 349 20.46 14.11 -9.01
C ILE A 349 20.89 12.65 -8.87
N SER A 350 20.56 12.00 -7.75
CA SER A 350 20.90 10.60 -7.49
C SER A 350 20.30 9.66 -8.55
N LEU A 351 19.03 9.88 -8.92
CA LEU A 351 18.32 9.09 -9.93
C LEU A 351 18.96 9.25 -11.32
N VAL A 352 19.19 10.49 -11.77
CA VAL A 352 19.81 10.76 -13.08
C VAL A 352 21.24 10.21 -13.13
N ARG A 353 22.00 10.31 -12.03
CA ARG A 353 23.36 9.76 -11.93
C ARG A 353 23.37 8.24 -12.09
N THR A 354 22.43 7.56 -11.45
CA THR A 354 22.29 6.09 -11.54
C THR A 354 21.90 5.66 -12.96
N GLN A 355 20.97 6.38 -13.60
CA GLN A 355 20.59 6.14 -14.99
C GLN A 355 21.76 6.35 -15.95
N ALA A 356 22.51 7.45 -15.79
CA ALA A 356 23.69 7.74 -16.60
C ALA A 356 24.77 6.65 -16.44
N ALA A 357 25.03 6.20 -15.21
CA ALA A 357 25.97 5.11 -14.95
C ALA A 357 25.53 3.79 -15.60
N SER A 358 24.23 3.47 -15.57
CA SER A 358 23.70 2.26 -16.24
C SER A 358 23.91 2.34 -17.76
N LYS A 359 23.51 3.45 -18.39
CA LYS A 359 23.67 3.66 -19.83
C LYS A 359 25.12 3.69 -20.28
N GLN A 360 26.01 4.26 -19.46
CA GLN A 360 27.45 4.23 -19.69
C GLN A 360 28.00 2.80 -19.69
N ARG A 361 27.50 1.92 -18.81
CA ARG A 361 27.89 0.50 -18.78
C ARG A 361 27.39 -0.25 -20.00
N GLU A 362 26.11 -0.08 -20.38
CA GLU A 362 25.53 -0.66 -21.61
C GLU A 362 26.36 -0.27 -22.84
N MET A 363 26.70 1.02 -22.96
CA MET A 363 27.51 1.53 -24.06
C MET A 363 28.90 0.88 -24.08
N ARG A 364 29.58 0.78 -22.92
CA ARG A 364 30.89 0.11 -22.83
C ARG A 364 30.80 -1.37 -23.20
N LEU A 365 29.76 -2.08 -22.77
CA LEU A 365 29.57 -3.47 -23.12
C LEU A 365 29.35 -3.64 -24.63
N ALA A 366 28.55 -2.79 -25.26
CA ALA A 366 28.34 -2.79 -26.70
C ALA A 366 29.63 -2.47 -27.47
N GLN A 367 30.44 -1.52 -26.99
CA GLN A 367 31.76 -1.19 -27.56
C GLN A 367 32.72 -2.38 -27.48
N LEU A 368 32.82 -3.03 -26.32
CA LEU A 368 33.67 -4.22 -26.14
C LEU A 368 33.20 -5.36 -27.05
N THR A 369 31.89 -5.62 -27.09
CA THR A 369 31.30 -6.67 -27.95
C THR A 369 31.61 -6.40 -29.42
N ARG A 370 31.52 -5.14 -29.86
CA ARG A 370 31.87 -4.74 -31.22
C ARG A 370 33.36 -4.95 -31.50
N ASN A 371 34.24 -4.65 -30.55
CA ASN A 371 35.69 -4.85 -30.69
C ASN A 371 36.04 -6.34 -30.80
N GLU A 372 35.43 -7.20 -29.97
CA GLU A 372 35.60 -8.65 -30.03
C GLU A 372 35.13 -9.20 -31.38
N ILE A 373 33.95 -8.78 -31.85
CA ILE A 373 33.42 -9.21 -33.16
C ILE A 373 34.28 -8.69 -34.31
N ALA A 374 34.90 -7.52 -34.19
CA ALA A 374 35.83 -6.99 -35.20
C ALA A 374 37.15 -7.76 -35.31
N SER A 375 37.51 -8.55 -34.31
CA SER A 375 38.67 -9.44 -34.38
C SER A 375 38.41 -10.74 -35.16
N LEU A 376 37.14 -11.06 -35.43
CA LEU A 376 36.76 -12.32 -36.06
C LEU A 376 36.81 -12.23 -37.60
N PRO A 377 37.15 -13.35 -38.28
CA PRO A 377 36.98 -13.48 -39.74
C PRO A 377 35.52 -13.25 -40.17
N SER A 378 35.32 -12.66 -41.35
CA SER A 378 33.99 -12.27 -41.86
C SER A 378 33.05 -13.44 -42.18
N ASP A 379 33.58 -14.66 -42.29
CA ASP A 379 32.84 -15.91 -42.53
C ASP A 379 32.44 -16.64 -41.23
N THR A 380 32.79 -16.09 -40.07
CA THR A 380 32.48 -16.69 -38.76
C THR A 380 30.98 -16.67 -38.50
N ALA A 381 30.41 -17.81 -38.14
CA ALA A 381 29.02 -17.91 -37.73
C ALA A 381 28.81 -17.21 -36.37
N VAL A 382 28.11 -16.07 -36.37
CA VAL A 382 27.73 -15.34 -35.15
C VAL A 382 26.22 -15.37 -34.94
N TYR A 383 25.80 -15.30 -33.69
CA TYR A 383 24.40 -15.42 -33.30
C TYR A 383 24.00 -14.27 -32.38
N GLU A 384 22.83 -13.67 -32.63
CA GLU A 384 22.24 -12.62 -31.80
C GLU A 384 21.12 -13.21 -30.92
N GLY A 385 21.08 -12.82 -29.65
CA GLY A 385 20.00 -13.20 -28.74
C GLY A 385 18.72 -12.39 -28.98
N VAL A 386 17.62 -13.08 -29.25
CA VAL A 386 16.26 -12.51 -29.33
C VAL A 386 15.38 -13.21 -28.29
N GLY A 387 15.27 -12.60 -27.11
CA GLY A 387 14.59 -13.20 -25.96
C GLY A 387 15.32 -14.45 -25.46
N LYS A 388 14.73 -15.64 -25.67
CA LYS A 388 15.33 -16.94 -25.30
C LYS A 388 15.94 -17.71 -26.48
N MET A 389 15.88 -17.15 -27.69
CA MET A 389 16.36 -17.79 -28.91
C MET A 389 17.60 -17.06 -29.43
N PHE A 390 18.45 -17.76 -30.17
CA PHE A 390 19.62 -17.19 -30.84
C PHE A 390 19.43 -17.32 -32.35
N VAL A 391 19.55 -16.21 -33.08
CA VAL A 391 19.36 -16.15 -34.53
C VAL A 391 20.72 -15.90 -35.18
N GLY A 392 21.05 -16.67 -36.22
CA GLY A 392 22.28 -16.49 -36.96
C GLY A 392 22.27 -15.17 -37.74
N VAL A 393 23.33 -14.38 -37.60
CA VAL A 393 23.51 -13.09 -38.28
C VAL A 393 24.93 -13.06 -38.85
N GLY A 394 25.14 -12.36 -39.97
CA GLY A 394 26.50 -12.16 -40.50
C GLY A 394 27.29 -11.14 -39.67
N VAL A 395 28.61 -11.32 -39.57
CA VAL A 395 29.52 -10.40 -38.86
C VAL A 395 29.34 -8.92 -39.29
N PRO A 396 29.24 -8.57 -40.59
CA PRO A 396 29.06 -7.17 -41.01
C PRO A 396 27.74 -6.57 -40.51
N ALA A 397 26.63 -7.32 -40.63
CA ALA A 397 25.32 -6.85 -40.20
C ALA A 397 25.25 -6.65 -38.67
N LEU A 398 25.92 -7.51 -37.91
CA LEU A 398 26.00 -7.38 -36.45
C LEU A 398 26.87 -6.19 -36.02
N GLN A 399 27.97 -5.92 -36.73
CA GLN A 399 28.80 -4.74 -36.49
C GLN A 399 28.08 -3.43 -36.76
N ASP A 400 27.34 -3.33 -37.87
CA ASP A 400 26.55 -2.15 -38.21
C ASP A 400 25.47 -1.89 -37.15
N LYS A 401 24.80 -2.96 -36.71
CA LYS A 401 23.78 -2.89 -35.66
C LYS A 401 24.36 -2.43 -34.31
N LEU A 402 25.48 -3.01 -33.88
CA LEU A 402 26.19 -2.56 -32.67
C LEU A 402 26.68 -1.11 -32.82
N GLY A 403 27.10 -0.70 -34.02
CA GLY A 403 27.47 0.68 -34.32
C GLY A 403 26.32 1.66 -34.12
N SER A 404 25.12 1.33 -34.61
CA SER A 404 23.91 2.12 -34.36
C SER A 404 23.57 2.19 -32.87
N GLN A 405 23.59 1.05 -32.18
CA GLN A 405 23.29 0.99 -30.75
C GLN A 405 24.25 1.83 -29.91
N ILE A 406 25.55 1.81 -30.22
CA ILE A 406 26.55 2.64 -29.52
C ILE A 406 26.24 4.12 -29.72
N LYS A 407 25.88 4.54 -30.94
CA LYS A 407 25.57 5.95 -31.25
C LYS A 407 24.29 6.44 -30.54
N ASP A 408 23.28 5.58 -30.46
CA ASP A 408 22.04 5.88 -29.75
C ASP A 408 22.30 6.03 -28.24
N LEU A 409 23.05 5.08 -27.66
CA LEU A 409 23.45 5.11 -26.24
C LEU A 409 24.34 6.31 -25.91
N GLU A 410 25.26 6.69 -26.80
CA GLU A 410 26.11 7.89 -26.65
C GLU A 410 25.25 9.16 -26.58
N THR A 411 24.23 9.26 -27.44
CA THR A 411 23.29 10.39 -27.43
C THR A 411 22.49 10.45 -26.13
N GLU A 412 22.04 9.30 -25.61
CA GLU A 412 21.33 9.22 -24.33
C GLU A 412 22.22 9.59 -23.14
N VAL A 413 23.46 9.10 -23.11
CA VAL A 413 24.46 9.42 -22.08
C VAL A 413 24.74 10.93 -22.05
N ASP A 414 24.93 11.55 -23.22
CA ASP A 414 25.15 12.99 -23.33
C ASP A 414 23.94 13.81 -22.85
N ALA A 415 22.72 13.38 -23.18
CA ALA A 415 21.50 14.03 -22.73
C ALA A 415 21.35 13.94 -21.20
N LEU A 416 21.61 12.76 -20.61
CA LEU A 416 21.59 12.55 -19.17
C LEU A 416 22.71 13.34 -18.47
N GLY A 417 23.90 13.42 -19.07
CA GLY A 417 25.01 14.23 -18.57
C GLY A 417 24.68 15.72 -18.51
N LYS A 418 24.09 16.27 -19.58
CA LYS A 418 23.61 17.67 -19.61
C LYS A 418 22.55 17.93 -18.55
N ARG A 419 21.61 17.00 -18.38
CA ARG A 419 20.57 17.09 -17.34
C ARG A 419 21.15 17.03 -15.94
N LEU A 420 22.10 16.13 -15.68
CA LEU A 420 22.79 16.02 -14.40
C LEU A 420 23.53 17.32 -14.07
N HIS A 421 24.29 17.86 -15.02
CA HIS A 421 25.02 19.11 -14.85
C HIS A 421 24.10 20.29 -14.54
N TYR A 422 22.95 20.38 -15.22
CA TYR A 422 21.95 21.41 -14.94
C TYR A 422 21.40 21.30 -13.50
N LEU A 423 21.06 20.09 -13.05
CA LEU A 423 20.54 19.85 -11.70
C LEU A 423 21.59 20.15 -10.63
N GLU A 424 22.83 19.73 -10.82
CA GLU A 424 23.95 20.01 -9.90
C GLU A 424 24.24 21.51 -9.80
N THR A 425 24.25 22.21 -10.93
CA THR A 425 24.47 23.67 -10.96
C THR A 425 23.32 24.41 -10.28
N THR A 426 22.08 23.98 -10.51
CA THR A 426 20.90 24.56 -9.86
C THR A 426 20.95 24.36 -8.34
N ALA A 427 21.25 23.14 -7.89
CA ALA A 427 21.38 22.81 -6.47
C ALA A 427 22.50 23.64 -5.80
N LYS A 428 23.64 23.77 -6.46
CA LYS A 428 24.77 24.58 -5.97
C LYS A 428 24.42 26.07 -5.85
N ASN A 429 23.79 26.64 -6.88
CA ASN A 429 23.36 28.05 -6.86
C ASN A 429 22.35 28.29 -5.73
N SER A 430 21.39 27.38 -5.54
CA SER A 430 20.43 27.45 -4.44
C SER A 430 21.13 27.41 -3.07
N GLN A 431 22.12 26.53 -2.87
CA GLN A 431 22.91 26.48 -1.63
C GLN A 431 23.67 27.78 -1.36
N GLU A 432 24.33 28.36 -2.37
CA GLU A 432 25.06 29.63 -2.24
C GLU A 432 24.12 30.81 -1.90
N HIS A 433 22.92 30.84 -2.47
CA HIS A 433 21.91 31.84 -2.12
C HIS A 433 21.45 31.73 -0.67
N ILE A 434 21.24 30.51 -0.18
CA ILE A 434 20.86 30.25 1.22
C ILE A 434 21.96 30.68 2.18
N GLU A 435 23.20 30.31 1.89
CA GLU A 435 24.35 30.66 2.73
C GLU A 435 24.53 32.18 2.82
N LYS A 436 24.31 32.92 1.73
CA LYS A 436 24.31 34.38 1.70
C LYS A 436 23.17 34.98 2.55
N MET A 437 21.97 34.41 2.49
CA MET A 437 20.84 34.88 3.32
C MET A 437 21.10 34.62 4.82
N LEU A 438 21.66 33.46 5.17
CA LEU A 438 22.01 33.12 6.56
C LEU A 438 23.13 34.01 7.11
N LYS A 439 24.16 34.29 6.31
CA LYS A 439 25.24 35.22 6.70
C LYS A 439 24.77 36.68 6.80
N GLY A 440 23.86 37.10 5.91
CA GLY A 440 23.27 38.44 5.94
C GLY A 440 22.32 38.69 7.11
N ALA A 441 21.63 37.64 7.59
CA ALA A 441 20.77 37.72 8.77
C ALA A 441 21.54 37.74 10.10
N GLY A 442 22.82 37.35 10.11
CA GLY A 442 23.68 37.36 11.30
C GLY A 442 24.46 38.66 11.54
N GLN A 443 24.33 39.66 10.65
CA GLN A 443 25.05 40.94 10.73
C GLN A 443 24.14 42.16 10.95
N SER A 444 22.88 41.96 11.33
CA SER A 444 21.91 43.02 11.65
C SER A 444 21.57 43.10 13.13
#